data_AF-A0A354PGB3-F1
#
_entry.id   AF-A0A354PGB3-F1
#
_cell.length_a   1.000
_cell.length_b   1.000
_cell.length_c   1.000
_cell.angle_alpha   90.00
_cell.angle_beta   90.00
_cell.angle_gamma   90.00
#
_symmetry.space_group_name_H-M   'P 1'
#
loop_
_entity.id
_entity.type
_entity.pdbx_description
1 polymer ?
#
loop_
_entity_poly.entity_id
_entity_poly.type
_entity_poly.pdbx_seq_one_letter_code
_entity_poly.pdbx_strand_id
1 'polypeptide(L)'
;MFVIDDAALVGHSIVHGFPGGLQASVCRPWIKDRVRFRPYRLVDDNAFRIEAAAHGARVAYFTEPHINYRIHDQNVSLVNDSQRNVAKRAGAYRDGYRLMLELAEEDVFSPQQKRLLRHAAAGMAFWSLGYNTYWNNSQRLEAYSWFCRGVRLKPTDWRLWASFSRKLLLPFGAGKPRK
;
A
#
# COMPACT_ATOMS: atom_id res chain seq x y z
N MET A 1 4.82 -10.76 25.60
CA MET A 1 4.00 -9.69 24.97
C MET A 1 4.82 -8.42 24.90
N PHE A 2 4.97 -7.83 23.73
CA PHE A 2 5.69 -6.57 23.54
C PHE A 2 4.67 -5.46 23.23
N VAL A 3 4.69 -4.37 23.99
CA VAL A 3 3.83 -3.21 23.79
C VAL A 3 4.63 -2.14 23.04
N ILE A 4 4.06 -1.62 21.96
CA ILE A 4 4.65 -0.52 21.21
C ILE A 4 4.10 0.78 21.79
N ASP A 5 4.95 1.51 22.50
CA ASP A 5 4.66 2.82 23.07
C ASP A 5 5.55 3.87 22.41
N ASP A 6 5.17 4.26 21.18
CA ASP A 6 5.90 5.22 20.37
C ASP A 6 4.90 6.16 19.68
N ALA A 7 5.08 7.47 19.85
CA ALA A 7 4.27 8.50 19.20
C ALA A 7 4.39 8.46 17.67
N ALA A 8 5.48 7.89 17.13
CA ALA A 8 5.69 7.71 15.71
C ALA A 8 4.96 6.48 15.13
N LEU A 9 4.26 5.67 15.95
CA LEU A 9 3.62 4.42 15.52
C LEU A 9 2.78 4.57 14.25
N VAL A 10 1.93 5.59 14.19
CA VAL A 10 1.05 5.83 13.02
C VAL A 10 1.89 6.12 11.78
N GLY A 11 2.86 7.02 11.88
CA GLY A 11 3.73 7.39 10.77
C GLY A 11 4.58 6.22 10.29
N HIS A 12 5.17 5.46 11.23
CA HIS A 12 5.92 4.25 10.94
C HIS A 12 5.04 3.22 10.22
N SER A 13 3.82 3.01 10.68
CA SER A 13 2.91 2.01 10.12
C SER A 13 2.39 2.38 8.72
N ILE A 14 2.27 3.68 8.42
CA ILE A 14 1.97 4.14 7.05
C ILE A 14 3.10 3.77 6.08
N VAL A 15 4.35 3.87 6.53
CA VAL A 15 5.54 3.65 5.67
C VAL A 15 5.93 2.18 5.59
N HIS A 16 5.87 1.47 6.71
CA HIS A 16 6.41 0.12 6.86
C HIS A 16 5.36 -0.95 7.12
N GLY A 17 4.09 -0.57 7.33
CA GLY A 17 3.04 -1.47 7.76
C GLY A 17 3.09 -1.81 9.25
N PHE A 18 2.05 -2.47 9.73
CA PHE A 18 2.01 -3.04 11.08
C PHE A 18 2.66 -4.43 11.13
N PRO A 19 3.30 -4.80 12.26
CA PRO A 19 3.70 -6.18 12.49
C PRO A 19 2.46 -7.08 12.62
N GLY A 20 2.56 -8.29 12.05
CA GLY A 20 1.49 -9.30 12.07
C GLY A 20 0.35 -9.04 11.08
N GLY A 21 -0.53 -10.03 10.92
CA GLY A 21 -1.75 -9.93 10.12
C GLY A 21 -2.97 -9.57 10.97
N LEU A 22 -3.91 -8.82 10.41
CA LEU A 22 -5.16 -8.50 11.11
C LEU A 22 -5.96 -9.78 11.47
N GLN A 23 -5.80 -10.85 10.68
CA GLN A 23 -6.44 -12.15 10.91
C GLN A 23 -6.03 -12.80 12.25
N ALA A 24 -4.89 -12.39 12.81
CA ALA A 24 -4.38 -12.87 14.09
C ALA A 24 -4.48 -11.81 15.20
N SER A 25 -5.17 -10.71 14.94
CA SER A 25 -5.26 -9.58 15.87
C SER A 25 -6.55 -9.65 16.70
N VAL A 26 -6.45 -9.25 17.96
CA VAL A 26 -7.60 -9.05 18.85
C VAL A 26 -7.72 -7.56 19.15
N CYS A 27 -8.93 -7.01 19.00
CA CYS A 27 -9.18 -5.59 19.18
C CYS A 27 -10.04 -5.33 20.42
N ARG A 28 -9.80 -4.18 21.06
CA ARG A 28 -10.69 -3.70 22.13
C ARG A 28 -12.07 -3.35 21.52
N PRO A 29 -13.18 -3.57 22.25
CA PRO A 29 -14.51 -3.30 21.72
C PRO A 29 -14.69 -1.86 21.22
N TRP A 30 -14.12 -0.85 21.89
CA TRP A 30 -14.27 0.56 21.50
C TRP A 30 -13.72 0.88 20.10
N ILE A 31 -12.79 0.09 19.57
CA ILE A 31 -12.25 0.29 18.21
C ILE A 31 -13.38 0.19 17.20
N LYS A 32 -14.35 -0.72 17.43
CA LYS A 32 -15.54 -0.88 16.59
C LYS A 32 -16.47 0.32 16.62
N ASP A 33 -16.28 1.29 17.51
CA ASP A 33 -17.13 2.49 17.57
C ASP A 33 -16.46 3.66 16.82
N ARG A 34 -15.16 3.55 16.54
CA ARG A 34 -14.32 4.61 15.94
C ARG A 34 -13.87 4.27 14.52
N VAL A 35 -13.65 3.00 14.21
CA VAL A 35 -13.06 2.54 12.95
C VAL A 35 -13.98 1.55 12.25
N ARG A 36 -14.03 1.61 10.92
CA ARG A 36 -14.77 0.66 10.08
C ARG A 36 -13.86 0.11 9.00
N PHE A 37 -14.14 -1.13 8.60
CA PHE A 37 -13.63 -1.66 7.35
C PHE A 37 -14.21 -0.86 6.19
N ARG A 38 -13.33 -0.45 5.28
CA ARG A 38 -13.67 0.31 4.08
C ARG A 38 -14.12 -0.68 2.98
N PRO A 39 -14.90 -0.27 1.97
CA PRO A 39 -15.43 -1.18 0.94
C PRO A 39 -14.36 -1.61 -0.09
N TYR A 40 -13.12 -1.79 0.33
CA TYR A 40 -12.00 -2.23 -0.50
C TYR A 40 -11.68 -3.69 -0.23
N ARG A 41 -11.45 -4.46 -1.30
CA ARG A 41 -11.17 -5.90 -1.15
C ARG A 41 -9.77 -6.18 -0.61
N LEU A 42 -8.85 -5.22 -0.72
CA LEU A 42 -7.43 -5.39 -0.40
C LEU A 42 -6.90 -4.14 0.30
N VAL A 43 -5.89 -4.33 1.17
CA VAL A 43 -5.21 -3.28 1.95
C VAL A 43 -6.09 -2.66 3.07
N ASP A 44 -7.37 -2.98 3.10
CA ASP A 44 -8.32 -2.55 4.13
C ASP A 44 -7.89 -2.99 5.54
N ASP A 45 -7.24 -4.14 5.64
CA ASP A 45 -6.71 -4.65 6.91
C ASP A 45 -5.58 -3.77 7.49
N ASN A 46 -4.75 -3.18 6.63
CA ASN A 46 -3.70 -2.25 7.05
C ASN A 46 -4.29 -0.87 7.33
N ALA A 47 -5.24 -0.40 6.51
CA ALA A 47 -5.94 0.86 6.73
C ALA A 47 -6.67 0.86 8.08
N PHE A 48 -7.43 -0.20 8.39
CA PHE A 48 -8.12 -0.38 9.66
C PHE A 48 -7.17 -0.20 10.86
N ARG A 49 -5.96 -0.77 10.77
CA ARG A 49 -4.96 -0.67 11.85
C ARG A 49 -4.34 0.73 11.95
N ILE A 50 -4.08 1.37 10.81
CA ILE A 50 -3.58 2.76 10.75
C ILE A 50 -4.61 3.70 11.38
N GLU A 51 -5.89 3.57 11.02
CA GLU A 51 -6.98 4.35 11.60
C GLU A 51 -7.15 4.08 13.09
N ALA A 52 -7.11 2.81 13.52
CA ALA A 52 -7.20 2.47 14.94
C ALA A 52 -6.08 3.12 15.75
N ALA A 53 -4.83 3.07 15.27
CA ALA A 53 -3.70 3.73 15.93
C ALA A 53 -3.85 5.26 15.92
N ALA A 54 -4.36 5.86 14.84
CA ALA A 54 -4.63 7.29 14.78
C ALA A 54 -5.71 7.74 15.78
N HIS A 55 -6.68 6.86 16.08
CA HIS A 55 -7.68 7.08 17.14
C HIS A 55 -7.17 6.75 18.56
N GLY A 56 -5.86 6.52 18.74
CA GLY A 56 -5.22 6.32 20.04
C GLY A 56 -5.14 4.86 20.49
N ALA A 57 -5.37 3.88 19.60
CA ALA A 57 -5.14 2.48 19.94
C ALA A 57 -3.63 2.25 20.16
N ARG A 58 -3.29 1.64 21.30
CA ARG A 58 -1.97 1.06 21.53
C ARG A 58 -1.89 -0.32 20.92
N VAL A 59 -0.73 -0.66 20.37
CA VAL A 59 -0.50 -1.95 19.73
C VAL A 59 0.45 -2.78 20.57
N ALA A 60 0.10 -4.05 20.74
CA ALA A 60 0.97 -5.05 21.33
C ALA A 60 1.03 -6.26 20.42
N TYR A 61 2.16 -6.95 20.40
CA TYR A 61 2.31 -8.20 19.66
C TYR A 61 2.88 -9.31 20.53
N PHE A 62 2.47 -10.53 20.21
CA PHE A 62 3.04 -11.76 20.76
C PHE A 62 4.05 -12.29 19.74
N THR A 63 5.23 -12.66 20.23
CA THR A 63 6.30 -13.28 19.43
C THR A 63 6.06 -14.76 19.20
N GLU A 64 5.23 -15.38 20.03
CA GLU A 64 4.86 -16.78 19.93
C GLU A 64 3.84 -16.98 18.80
N PRO A 65 4.01 -18.02 17.95
CA PRO A 65 3.08 -18.29 16.87
C PRO A 65 1.78 -18.87 17.44
N HIS A 66 0.68 -18.17 17.22
CA HIS A 66 -0.66 -18.59 17.65
C HIS A 66 -1.63 -18.88 16.50
N ILE A 67 -1.18 -18.72 15.24
CA ILE A 67 -2.01 -18.91 14.05
C ILE A 67 -1.30 -19.77 13.00
N ASN A 68 -2.02 -20.74 12.46
CA ASN A 68 -1.61 -21.49 11.28
C ASN A 68 -2.35 -20.93 10.06
N TYR A 69 -1.68 -20.07 9.29
CA TYR A 69 -2.24 -19.47 8.08
C TYR A 69 -1.89 -20.30 6.84
N ARG A 70 -2.90 -20.84 6.15
CA ARG A 70 -2.71 -21.61 4.91
C ARG A 70 -2.97 -20.71 3.69
N ILE A 71 -1.96 -20.54 2.86
CA ILE A 71 -2.06 -19.81 1.59
C ILE A 71 -2.53 -20.80 0.52
N HIS A 72 -3.63 -20.48 -0.17
CA HIS A 72 -4.10 -21.25 -1.32
C HIS A 72 -3.64 -20.61 -2.64
N ASP A 73 -3.59 -21.38 -3.72
CA ASP A 73 -3.05 -20.95 -5.03
C ASP A 73 -3.76 -19.72 -5.63
N GLN A 74 -5.03 -19.55 -5.28
CA GLN A 74 -5.84 -18.42 -5.73
C GLN A 74 -5.74 -17.18 -4.82
N ASN A 75 -4.85 -17.17 -3.81
CA ASN A 75 -4.71 -16.05 -2.89
C ASN A 75 -4.38 -14.78 -3.66
N VAL A 76 -5.11 -13.72 -3.34
CA VAL A 76 -4.88 -12.38 -3.87
C VAL A 76 -4.22 -11.58 -2.76
N SER A 77 -2.90 -11.61 -2.72
CA SER A 77 -2.12 -10.72 -1.89
C SER A 77 -1.31 -9.78 -2.77
N LEU A 78 -0.98 -8.60 -2.27
CA LEU A 78 -0.07 -7.66 -2.95
C LEU A 78 1.33 -8.25 -3.15
N VAL A 79 1.65 -9.34 -2.46
CA VAL A 79 2.92 -10.08 -2.51
C VAL A 79 2.82 -11.38 -3.31
N ASN A 80 1.66 -11.70 -3.90
CA ASN A 80 1.55 -12.88 -4.76
C ASN A 80 2.06 -12.56 -6.17
N ASP A 81 3.38 -12.67 -6.35
CA ASP A 81 4.06 -12.52 -7.64
C ASP A 81 3.62 -13.57 -8.69
N SER A 82 2.99 -14.66 -8.25
CA SER A 82 2.43 -15.69 -9.15
C SER A 82 1.09 -15.29 -9.77
N GLN A 83 0.47 -14.18 -9.33
CA GLN A 83 -0.78 -13.69 -9.92
C GLN A 83 -0.52 -13.13 -11.33
N ARG A 84 -0.69 -13.98 -12.33
CA ARG A 84 -0.52 -13.64 -13.75
C ARG A 84 -1.63 -12.75 -14.30
N ASN A 85 -2.78 -12.64 -13.64
CA ASN A 85 -3.86 -11.78 -14.09
C ASN A 85 -3.54 -10.30 -13.79
N VAL A 86 -3.03 -9.61 -14.81
CA VAL A 86 -2.65 -8.19 -14.76
C VAL A 86 -3.82 -7.30 -14.33
N ALA A 87 -5.04 -7.56 -14.81
CA ALA A 87 -6.21 -6.76 -14.49
C ALA A 87 -6.61 -6.89 -13.01
N LYS A 88 -6.57 -8.11 -12.47
CA LYS A 88 -6.86 -8.38 -11.07
C LYS A 88 -5.84 -7.69 -10.15
N ARG A 89 -4.54 -7.79 -10.49
CA ARG A 89 -3.46 -7.10 -9.77
C ARG A 89 -3.57 -5.58 -9.87
N ALA A 90 -3.94 -5.06 -11.03
CA ALA A 90 -4.19 -3.63 -11.22
C ALA A 90 -5.35 -3.14 -10.35
N GLY A 91 -6.45 -3.90 -10.27
CA GLY A 91 -7.57 -3.59 -9.38
C GLY A 91 -7.12 -3.46 -7.93
N ALA A 92 -6.36 -4.45 -7.45
CA ALA A 92 -5.80 -4.46 -6.10
C ALA A 92 -5.00 -3.20 -5.75
N TYR A 93 -4.03 -2.83 -6.57
CA TYR A 93 -3.21 -1.65 -6.30
C TYR A 93 -3.97 -0.34 -6.52
N ARG A 94 -4.99 -0.31 -7.39
CA ARG A 94 -5.87 0.86 -7.55
C ARG A 94 -6.70 1.10 -6.30
N ASP A 95 -7.23 0.04 -5.70
CA ASP A 95 -7.98 0.12 -4.45
C ASP A 95 -7.07 0.60 -3.32
N GLY A 96 -5.88 0.02 -3.16
CA GLY A 96 -4.89 0.50 -2.19
C GLY A 96 -4.48 1.96 -2.42
N TYR A 97 -4.24 2.37 -3.67
CA TYR A 97 -3.94 3.75 -4.02
C TYR A 97 -5.06 4.71 -3.60
N ARG A 98 -6.32 4.37 -3.90
CA ARG A 98 -7.49 5.20 -3.54
C ARG A 98 -7.65 5.28 -2.03
N LEU A 99 -7.56 4.15 -1.35
CA LEU A 99 -7.68 4.07 0.10
C LEU A 99 -6.64 4.96 0.80
N MET A 100 -5.37 4.93 0.37
CA MET A 100 -4.35 5.81 0.95
C MET A 100 -4.66 7.30 0.74
N LEU A 101 -5.26 7.67 -0.39
CA LEU A 101 -5.68 9.06 -0.63
C LEU A 101 -6.89 9.44 0.23
N GLU A 102 -7.88 8.55 0.38
CA GLU A 102 -9.04 8.79 1.25
C GLU A 102 -8.61 8.98 2.70
N LEU A 103 -7.74 8.11 3.21
CA LEU A 103 -7.17 8.29 4.55
C LEU A 103 -6.44 9.62 4.70
N ALA A 104 -5.79 10.13 3.65
CA ALA A 104 -5.09 11.40 3.70
C ALA A 104 -6.02 12.63 3.82
N GLU A 105 -7.33 12.44 3.60
CA GLU A 105 -8.33 13.48 3.78
C GLU A 105 -8.94 13.46 5.19
N GLU A 106 -8.92 12.31 5.88
CA GLU A 106 -9.52 12.14 7.22
C GLU A 106 -8.87 13.04 8.29
N ASP A 107 -9.69 13.65 9.15
CA ASP A 107 -9.24 14.65 10.14
C ASP A 107 -8.49 14.06 11.34
N VAL A 108 -8.60 12.74 11.55
CA VAL A 108 -7.84 12.04 12.60
C VAL A 108 -6.33 12.11 12.37
N PHE A 109 -5.88 12.34 11.12
CA PHE A 109 -4.46 12.38 10.79
C PHE A 109 -3.89 13.79 10.83
N SER A 110 -2.73 13.93 11.46
CA SER A 110 -1.93 15.16 11.41
C SER A 110 -1.46 15.50 9.99
N PRO A 111 -1.10 16.77 9.69
CA PRO A 111 -0.57 17.15 8.37
C PRO A 111 0.64 16.31 7.92
N GLN A 112 1.51 15.92 8.87
CA GLN A 112 2.65 15.05 8.58
C GLN A 112 2.20 13.64 8.17
N GLN A 113 1.24 13.04 8.89
CA GLN A 113 0.68 11.72 8.54
C GLN A 113 -0.09 11.76 7.21
N LYS A 114 -0.88 12.81 6.96
CA LYS A 114 -1.55 13.03 5.67
C LYS A 114 -0.53 13.08 4.52
N ARG A 115 0.63 13.74 4.72
CA ARG A 115 1.73 13.73 3.74
C ARG A 115 2.34 12.34 3.56
N LEU A 116 2.54 11.57 4.64
CA LEU A 116 3.03 10.18 4.54
C LEU A 116 2.06 9.28 3.78
N LEU A 117 0.75 9.41 3.99
CA LEU A 117 -0.28 8.67 3.26
C LEU A 117 -0.25 9.00 1.75
N ARG A 118 -0.13 10.28 1.39
CA ARG A 118 0.05 10.71 -0.02
C ARG A 118 1.36 10.17 -0.61
N HIS A 119 2.44 10.10 0.17
CA HIS A 119 3.69 9.47 -0.28
C HIS A 119 3.53 7.95 -0.48
N ALA A 120 2.79 7.26 0.39
CA ALA A 120 2.49 5.85 0.23
C ALA A 120 1.66 5.62 -1.05
N ALA A 121 0.63 6.45 -1.30
CA ALA A 121 -0.13 6.45 -2.54
C ALA A 121 0.76 6.70 -3.77
N ALA A 122 1.71 7.65 -3.69
CA ALA A 122 2.68 7.90 -4.76
C ALA A 122 3.54 6.66 -5.08
N GLY A 123 4.00 5.95 -4.04
CA GLY A 123 4.74 4.69 -4.18
C GLY A 123 3.90 3.60 -4.85
N MET A 124 2.64 3.44 -4.46
CA MET A 124 1.72 2.49 -5.09
C MET A 124 1.45 2.83 -6.56
N ALA A 125 1.22 4.11 -6.87
CA ALA A 125 1.02 4.56 -8.24
C ALA A 125 2.25 4.29 -9.10
N PHE A 126 3.43 4.69 -8.64
CA PHE A 126 4.65 4.60 -9.45
C PHE A 126 5.17 3.17 -9.54
N TRP A 127 5.47 2.54 -8.40
CA TRP A 127 6.15 1.26 -8.35
C TRP A 127 5.18 0.10 -8.58
N SER A 128 4.02 0.09 -7.92
CA SER A 128 3.13 -1.06 -7.97
C SER A 128 2.27 -1.09 -9.24
N LEU A 129 1.61 0.02 -9.57
CA LEU A 129 0.80 0.14 -10.77
C LEU A 129 1.66 0.40 -12.01
N GLY A 130 2.41 1.50 -12.03
CA GLY A 130 3.22 1.89 -13.18
C GLY A 130 4.24 0.82 -13.55
N TYR A 131 5.13 0.47 -12.62
CA TYR A 131 6.26 -0.42 -12.91
C TYR A 131 5.88 -1.91 -12.87
N ASN A 132 5.46 -2.42 -11.72
CA ASN A 132 5.24 -3.85 -11.52
C ASN A 132 4.06 -4.40 -12.31
N THR A 133 3.01 -3.60 -12.48
CA THR A 133 1.77 -4.05 -13.15
C THR A 133 1.76 -3.73 -14.63
N TYR A 134 1.93 -2.47 -15.03
CA TYR A 134 1.77 -2.10 -16.44
C TYR A 134 3.05 -2.21 -17.25
N TRP A 135 4.16 -1.62 -16.78
CA TRP A 135 5.42 -1.59 -17.50
C TRP A 135 6.00 -2.99 -17.74
N ASN A 136 5.97 -3.85 -16.72
CA ASN A 136 6.46 -5.23 -16.82
C ASN A 136 5.57 -6.14 -17.69
N ASN A 137 4.38 -5.69 -18.07
CA ASN A 137 3.44 -6.43 -18.94
C ASN A 137 3.22 -5.68 -20.26
N SER A 138 4.19 -4.83 -20.66
CA SER A 138 4.22 -4.11 -21.94
C SER A 138 3.07 -3.13 -22.18
N GLN A 139 2.27 -2.79 -21.16
CA GLN A 139 1.19 -1.80 -21.23
C GLN A 139 1.75 -0.40 -20.95
N ARG A 140 2.41 0.19 -21.96
CA ARG A 140 3.24 1.39 -21.79
C ARG A 140 2.42 2.65 -21.47
N LEU A 141 1.32 2.88 -22.18
CA LEU A 141 0.51 4.09 -22.01
C LEU A 141 -0.08 4.17 -20.60
N GLU A 142 -0.59 3.05 -20.10
CA GLU A 142 -1.09 2.90 -18.75
C GLU A 142 0.02 3.11 -17.73
N ALA A 143 1.20 2.51 -17.97
CA ALA A 143 2.36 2.69 -17.10
C ALA A 143 2.74 4.17 -16.96
N TYR A 144 2.83 4.90 -18.09
CA TYR A 144 3.16 6.32 -18.10
C TYR A 144 2.14 7.16 -17.32
N SER A 145 0.84 6.91 -17.51
CA SER A 145 -0.22 7.58 -16.75
C SER A 145 -0.03 7.42 -15.24
N TRP A 146 0.31 6.22 -14.78
CA TRP A 146 0.55 5.95 -13.35
C TRP A 146 1.86 6.51 -12.82
N PHE A 147 2.93 6.52 -13.63
CA PHE A 147 4.17 7.21 -13.28
C PHE A 147 3.94 8.70 -13.06
N CYS A 148 3.22 9.37 -13.98
CA CYS A 148 2.87 10.78 -13.85
C CYS A 148 2.08 11.06 -12.57
N ARG A 149 1.13 10.19 -12.20
CA ARG A 149 0.38 10.31 -10.94
C ARG A 149 1.29 10.20 -9.72
N GLY A 150 2.18 9.22 -9.69
CA GLY A 150 3.12 9.03 -8.59
C GLY A 150 4.06 10.23 -8.42
N VAL A 151 4.64 10.72 -9.52
CA VAL A 151 5.50 11.91 -9.52
C VAL A 151 4.73 13.16 -9.08
N ARG A 152 3.48 13.35 -9.55
CA ARG A 152 2.66 14.50 -9.15
C ARG A 152 2.35 14.52 -7.65
N LEU A 153 2.14 13.35 -7.04
CA LEU A 153 1.91 13.23 -5.59
C LEU A 153 3.19 13.44 -4.76
N LYS A 154 4.37 13.24 -5.36
CA LYS A 154 5.66 13.39 -4.68
C LYS A 154 6.72 14.01 -5.61
N PRO A 155 6.55 15.29 -5.99
CA PRO A 155 7.35 15.90 -7.06
C PRO A 155 8.80 16.15 -6.68
N THR A 156 9.14 16.14 -5.39
CA THR A 156 10.50 16.35 -4.87
C THR A 156 11.29 15.05 -4.74
N ASP A 157 10.70 13.89 -5.02
CA ASP A 157 11.41 12.61 -4.95
C ASP A 157 12.21 12.37 -6.25
N TRP A 158 13.49 12.73 -6.22
CA TRP A 158 14.39 12.56 -7.35
C TRP A 158 14.52 11.10 -7.80
N ARG A 159 14.27 10.12 -6.93
CA ARG A 159 14.38 8.69 -7.28
C ARG A 159 13.27 8.29 -8.26
N LEU A 160 12.06 8.84 -8.07
CA LEU A 160 10.95 8.65 -9.01
C LEU A 160 11.27 9.29 -10.35
N TRP A 161 11.73 10.53 -10.35
CA TRP A 161 12.13 11.24 -11.57
C TRP A 161 13.25 10.53 -12.33
N ALA A 162 14.32 10.14 -11.65
CA ALA A 162 15.45 9.45 -12.27
C ALA A 162 15.01 8.14 -12.93
N SER A 163 14.10 7.41 -12.28
CA SER A 163 13.52 6.18 -12.82
C SER A 163 12.61 6.46 -14.00
N PHE A 164 11.78 7.50 -13.91
CA PHE A 164 10.83 7.89 -14.96
C PHE A 164 11.55 8.34 -16.24
N SER A 165 12.54 9.22 -16.12
CA SER A 165 13.34 9.70 -17.25
C SER A 165 14.06 8.56 -17.96
N ARG A 166 14.64 7.61 -17.23
CA ARG A 166 15.25 6.40 -17.83
C ARG A 166 14.25 5.56 -18.62
N LYS A 167 12.98 5.53 -18.22
CA LYS A 167 11.94 4.79 -18.95
C LYS A 167 11.42 5.53 -20.18
N LEU A 168 11.31 6.85 -20.12
CA LEU A 168 10.95 7.69 -21.27
C LEU A 168 11.97 7.58 -22.42
N LEU A 169 13.24 7.40 -22.08
CA LEU A 169 14.33 7.25 -23.06
C LEU A 169 14.38 5.87 -23.74
N LEU A 170 13.56 4.90 -23.32
CA LEU A 170 13.49 3.60 -23.98
C LEU A 170 12.55 3.68 -25.18
N PRO A 171 13.00 3.31 -26.40
CA PRO A 171 12.15 3.35 -27.57
C PRO A 171 10.90 2.47 -27.37
N PHE A 172 9.75 2.98 -27.85
CA PHE A 172 8.51 2.20 -27.93
C PHE A 172 8.78 0.95 -28.78
N GLY A 173 8.95 -0.21 -28.12
CA GLY A 173 9.26 -1.48 -28.79
C GLY A 173 10.49 -2.23 -28.25
N ALA A 174 11.38 -1.59 -27.48
CA ALA A 174 12.58 -2.25 -26.94
C ALA A 174 12.33 -3.06 -25.65
N GLY A 175 11.19 -3.72 -25.54
CA GLY A 175 10.93 -4.67 -24.44
C GLY A 175 11.52 -6.02 -24.80
N LYS A 176 12.56 -6.48 -24.07
CA LYS A 176 13.00 -7.87 -24.18
C LYS A 176 11.79 -8.81 -24.04
N PRO A 177 11.55 -9.75 -24.98
CA PRO A 177 10.59 -10.81 -24.74
C PRO A 177 11.04 -11.56 -23.48
N ARG A 178 10.15 -11.71 -22.51
CA ARG A 178 10.39 -12.61 -21.38
C ARG A 178 10.26 -14.04 -21.92
N LYS A 179 11.32 -14.83 -21.73
CA LYS A 179 11.27 -16.30 -21.84
C LYS A 179 10.32 -16.85 -20.78
#